data_AF-A0A1J3F0R8-F1
#
_entry.id   AF-A0A1J3F0R8-F1
#
_cell.length_a   1.000
_cell.length_b   1.000
_cell.length_c   1.000
_cell.angle_alpha   90.00
_cell.angle_beta   90.00
_cell.angle_gamma   90.00
#
_symmetry.space_group_name_H-M   'P 1'
#
loop_
_entity.id
_entity.type
_entity.pdbx_description
1 polymer ?
#
loop_
_entity_poly.entity_id
_entity_poly.type
_entity_poly.pdbx_seq_one_letter_code
_entity_poly.pdbx_strand_id
1 'polypeptide(L)'
;MSESNYYLTPTFKFEQCLVKGCHKRLRVVHTIEFANGGADIQIMRVGVYEEQWVSPSNYEEQSDNDAPLELKPFSQRKRTQPSELTGSWKVFEVSATPIYGEEEEMELSGESSETTPYVYLCTEALKRRNLPESSVSFREEEIVDMQDVSVMWLPGGVTAYVNVKKDGVLCVGVGWYSDEGINLVMERDYGLDGNLKEVRSKSEMKRRWTDEPKS
;
A
#
# COMPACT_ATOMS: atom_id res chain seq x y z
N MET A 1 25.16 -29.13 -28.76
CA MET A 1 23.94 -28.38 -28.39
C MET A 1 24.30 -27.54 -27.20
N SER A 2 24.32 -26.21 -27.31
CA SER A 2 24.56 -25.34 -26.16
C SER A 2 23.32 -25.34 -25.29
N GLU A 3 23.45 -25.78 -24.04
CA GLU A 3 22.44 -25.54 -23.02
C GLU A 3 22.22 -24.03 -22.92
N SER A 4 21.01 -23.59 -23.25
CA SER A 4 20.55 -22.25 -22.95
C SER A 4 20.53 -22.12 -21.42
N ASN A 5 21.52 -21.43 -20.87
CA ASN A 5 21.55 -21.04 -19.46
C ASN A 5 20.42 -20.04 -19.21
N TYR A 6 19.23 -20.55 -18.87
CA TYR A 6 18.16 -19.73 -18.34
C TYR A 6 18.60 -19.25 -16.95
N TYR A 7 19.04 -18.00 -16.87
CA TYR A 7 19.26 -17.35 -15.59
C TYR A 7 17.89 -17.16 -14.93
N LEU A 8 17.61 -17.98 -13.91
CA LEU A 8 16.48 -17.81 -13.02
C LEU A 8 16.76 -16.59 -12.13
N THR A 9 16.29 -15.41 -12.52
CA THR A 9 16.24 -14.29 -11.57
C THR A 9 15.04 -14.49 -10.65
N PRO A 10 15.23 -14.60 -9.32
CA PRO A 10 14.12 -14.79 -8.41
C PRO A 10 13.22 -13.55 -8.41
N THR A 11 11.94 -13.74 -8.72
CA THR A 11 10.90 -12.71 -8.58
C THR A 11 10.01 -13.02 -7.39
N PHE A 12 9.70 -12.00 -6.60
CA PHE A 12 8.85 -12.10 -5.41
C PHE A 12 7.51 -11.43 -5.68
N LYS A 13 6.45 -11.98 -5.10
CA LYS A 13 5.09 -11.49 -5.27
C LYS A 13 4.54 -10.99 -3.94
N PHE A 14 4.05 -9.75 -3.92
CA PHE A 14 3.46 -9.13 -2.76
C PHE A 14 2.03 -8.71 -3.09
N GLU A 15 1.06 -9.26 -2.37
CA GLU A 15 -0.35 -8.87 -2.50
C GLU A 15 -0.78 -8.03 -1.29
N GLN A 16 -1.34 -6.86 -1.57
CA GLN A 16 -1.93 -5.95 -0.59
C GLN A 16 -3.37 -5.65 -0.97
N CYS A 17 -4.25 -5.57 0.04
CA CYS A 17 -5.69 -5.38 -0.14
C CYS A 17 -6.15 -4.16 0.67
N LEU A 18 -6.68 -3.15 -0.01
CA LEU A 18 -7.30 -1.99 0.59
C LEU A 18 -8.82 -2.16 0.50
N VAL A 19 -9.54 -1.94 1.61
CA VAL A 19 -11.00 -2.08 1.65
C VAL A 19 -11.63 -0.71 1.89
N LYS A 20 -12.59 -0.33 1.05
CA LYS A 20 -13.38 0.90 1.17
C LYS A 20 -14.86 0.55 1.41
N GLY A 21 -15.43 1.10 2.48
CA GLY A 21 -16.87 1.01 2.78
C GLY A 21 -17.40 -0.40 3.00
N CYS A 22 -16.55 -1.37 3.35
CA CYS A 22 -16.89 -2.79 3.61
C CYS A 22 -17.43 -3.59 2.41
N HIS A 23 -17.57 -2.99 1.22
CA HIS A 23 -18.13 -3.65 0.04
C HIS A 23 -17.27 -3.46 -1.21
N LYS A 24 -16.23 -2.62 -1.18
CA LYS A 24 -15.26 -2.50 -2.27
C LYS A 24 -13.87 -2.84 -1.76
N ARG A 25 -13.11 -3.57 -2.57
CA ARG A 25 -11.70 -3.84 -2.31
C ARG A 25 -10.86 -3.58 -3.53
N LEU A 26 -9.67 -3.04 -3.29
CA LEU A 26 -8.59 -2.91 -4.26
C LEU A 26 -7.50 -3.89 -3.86
N ARG A 27 -7.27 -4.92 -4.68
CA ARG A 27 -6.13 -5.83 -4.53
C ARG A 27 -5.04 -5.45 -5.51
N VAL A 28 -3.84 -5.23 -4.99
CA VAL A 28 -2.67 -4.87 -5.77
C VAL A 28 -1.60 -5.93 -5.56
N VAL A 29 -1.11 -6.47 -6.68
CA VAL A 29 -0.07 -7.50 -6.71
C VAL A 29 1.18 -6.94 -7.35
N HIS A 30 2.21 -6.73 -6.55
CA HIS A 30 3.55 -6.39 -7.01
C HIS A 30 4.31 -7.66 -7.37
N THR A 31 4.98 -7.68 -8.51
CA THR A 31 6.02 -8.65 -8.84
C THR A 31 7.34 -7.89 -8.91
N ILE A 32 8.26 -8.21 -8.01
CA ILE A 32 9.52 -7.50 -7.79
C ILE A 32 10.68 -8.45 -8.08
N GLU A 33 11.65 -7.97 -8.85
CA GLU A 33 12.92 -8.64 -9.10
C GLU A 33 14.00 -8.02 -8.19
N PHE A 34 14.84 -8.89 -7.63
CA PHE A 34 16.05 -8.49 -6.90
C PHE A 34 17.25 -8.97 -7.70
N ALA A 35 17.91 -8.04 -8.39
CA ALA A 35 19.13 -8.28 -9.13
C ALA A 35 20.37 -7.96 -8.28
N ASN A 36 21.54 -8.43 -8.72
CA ASN A 36 22.83 -8.17 -8.07
C ASN A 36 22.85 -8.46 -6.56
N GLY A 37 22.21 -9.57 -6.15
CA GLY A 37 22.15 -9.97 -4.73
C GLY A 37 21.27 -9.08 -3.86
N GLY A 38 20.32 -8.34 -4.45
CA GLY A 38 19.42 -7.43 -3.74
C GLY A 38 19.86 -5.97 -3.75
N ALA A 39 20.99 -5.65 -4.37
CA ALA A 39 21.45 -4.28 -4.55
C ALA A 39 20.56 -3.50 -5.55
N ASP A 40 20.01 -4.20 -6.54
CA ASP A 40 19.11 -3.62 -7.54
C ASP A 40 17.71 -4.20 -7.38
N ILE A 41 16.74 -3.33 -7.09
CA ILE A 41 15.34 -3.71 -6.93
C ILE A 41 14.52 -3.09 -8.05
N GLN A 42 13.81 -3.94 -8.79
CA GLN A 42 12.99 -3.50 -9.91
C GLN A 42 11.57 -4.05 -9.79
N ILE A 43 10.58 -3.18 -9.97
CA ILE A 43 9.19 -3.61 -10.09
C ILE A 43 8.96 -4.08 -11.52
N MET A 44 8.73 -5.39 -11.69
CA MET A 44 8.53 -6.02 -12.99
C MET A 44 7.08 -5.91 -13.47
N ARG A 45 6.13 -6.02 -12.54
CA ARG A 45 4.70 -5.96 -12.85
C ARG A 45 3.90 -5.48 -11.65
N VAL A 46 2.85 -4.71 -11.94
CA VAL A 46 1.76 -4.44 -11.00
C VAL A 46 0.44 -4.93 -11.60
N GLY A 47 -0.25 -5.82 -10.88
CA GLY A 47 -1.63 -6.20 -11.15
C GLY A 47 -2.57 -5.47 -10.21
N VAL A 48 -3.65 -4.88 -10.73
CA VAL A 48 -4.65 -4.16 -9.93
C VAL A 48 -6.03 -4.74 -10.21
N TYR A 49 -6.73 -5.12 -9.15
CA TYR A 49 -8.08 -5.66 -9.19
C TYR A 49 -8.97 -4.81 -8.30
N GLU A 50 -10.05 -4.26 -8.86
CA GLU A 50 -11.12 -3.66 -8.07
C GLU A 50 -12.30 -4.61 -8.07
N GLU A 51 -12.75 -4.97 -6.89
CA GLU A 51 -13.82 -5.93 -6.69
C GLU A 51 -14.89 -5.29 -5.80
N GLN A 52 -16.15 -5.49 -6.16
CA GLN A 52 -17.30 -5.04 -5.41
C GLN A 52 -18.08 -6.27 -4.93
N TRP A 53 -18.32 -6.34 -3.63
CA TRP A 53 -19.23 -7.31 -3.04
C TRP A 53 -20.67 -6.86 -3.31
N VAL A 54 -21.47 -7.75 -3.90
CA VAL A 54 -22.81 -7.43 -4.41
C VAL A 54 -23.91 -7.93 -3.47
N SER A 55 -23.76 -9.11 -2.85
CA SER A 55 -24.78 -9.72 -1.98
C SER A 55 -24.21 -10.96 -1.24
N PRO A 56 -24.79 -11.39 -0.09
CA PRO A 56 -24.37 -12.60 0.64
C PRO A 56 -24.81 -13.93 0.00
N SER A 57 -25.66 -13.94 -1.03
CA SER A 57 -26.46 -15.14 -1.39
C SER A 57 -26.40 -15.52 -2.88
N ASN A 58 -26.51 -16.83 -3.17
CA ASN A 58 -26.66 -17.42 -4.49
C ASN A 58 -27.75 -16.73 -5.31
N TYR A 59 -27.36 -16.11 -6.42
CA TYR A 59 -28.28 -15.49 -7.37
C TYR A 59 -28.95 -16.54 -8.26
N GLU A 60 -30.15 -16.98 -7.91
CA GLU A 60 -31.08 -17.56 -8.91
C GLU A 60 -32.12 -16.55 -9.42
N GLU A 61 -32.19 -15.34 -8.84
CA GLU A 61 -33.09 -14.28 -9.29
C GLU A 61 -32.30 -12.98 -9.53
N GLN A 62 -31.68 -12.88 -10.71
CA GLN A 62 -31.12 -11.62 -11.21
C GLN A 62 -31.31 -11.47 -12.72
N SER A 63 -32.53 -11.72 -13.21
CA SER A 63 -32.92 -11.29 -14.55
C SER A 63 -33.41 -9.84 -14.63
N ASP A 64 -33.60 -9.13 -13.49
CA ASP A 64 -34.28 -7.82 -13.49
C ASP A 64 -33.64 -6.72 -12.60
N ASN A 65 -32.44 -6.93 -12.04
CA ASN A 65 -31.66 -5.82 -11.44
C ASN A 65 -30.58 -5.36 -12.44
N ASP A 66 -31.05 -4.85 -13.58
CA ASP A 66 -30.29 -4.26 -14.70
C ASP A 66 -29.72 -2.86 -14.38
N ALA A 67 -29.16 -2.68 -13.18
CA ALA A 67 -28.17 -1.62 -13.00
C ALA A 67 -26.81 -2.22 -13.36
N PRO A 68 -26.28 -2.02 -14.58
CA PRO A 68 -24.98 -2.54 -14.92
C PRO A 68 -23.97 -2.03 -13.88
N LEU A 69 -23.23 -2.95 -13.27
CA LEU A 69 -22.02 -2.58 -12.54
C LEU A 69 -21.10 -1.90 -13.55
N GLU A 70 -21.13 -0.57 -13.62
CA GLU A 70 -20.28 0.24 -14.50
C GLU A 70 -18.84 0.25 -13.98
N LEU A 71 -18.18 -0.92 -14.00
CA LEU A 71 -16.77 -1.03 -13.72
C LEU A 71 -15.99 -0.65 -14.97
N LYS A 72 -15.65 0.65 -15.08
CA LYS A 72 -14.74 1.12 -16.12
C LYS A 72 -13.36 0.48 -15.90
N PRO A 73 -12.73 -0.13 -16.92
CA PRO A 73 -11.37 -0.64 -16.81
C PRO A 73 -10.41 0.45 -16.32
N PHE A 74 -9.44 0.10 -15.47
CA PHE A 74 -8.46 1.06 -14.97
C PHE A 74 -7.77 1.84 -16.09
N SER A 75 -7.44 1.18 -17.21
CA SER A 75 -6.81 1.83 -18.37
C SER A 75 -7.60 2.99 -18.99
N GLN A 76 -8.91 3.07 -18.73
CA GLN A 76 -9.80 4.14 -19.21
C GLN A 76 -10.05 5.23 -18.15
N ARG A 77 -9.50 5.08 -16.94
CA ARG A 77 -9.65 6.05 -15.87
C ARG A 77 -8.53 7.07 -15.89
N LYS A 78 -8.78 8.23 -15.29
CA LYS A 78 -7.76 9.27 -15.10
C LYS A 78 -6.63 8.73 -14.22
N ARG A 79 -5.39 9.07 -14.58
CA ARG A 79 -4.21 8.87 -13.74
C ARG A 79 -4.16 9.93 -12.65
N THR A 80 -3.91 9.50 -11.41
CA THR A 80 -3.73 10.41 -10.28
C THR A 80 -2.49 11.26 -10.51
N GLN A 81 -2.63 12.57 -10.30
CA GLN A 81 -1.53 13.51 -10.37
C GLN A 81 -0.97 13.75 -8.95
N PRO A 82 0.35 13.92 -8.78
CA PRO A 82 0.94 14.24 -7.48
C PRO A 82 0.29 15.45 -6.80
N SER A 83 -0.13 16.45 -7.59
CA SER A 83 -0.84 17.64 -7.11
C SER A 83 -2.17 17.35 -6.45
N GLU A 84 -2.82 16.22 -6.75
CA GLU A 84 -4.07 15.84 -6.10
C GLU A 84 -3.84 15.35 -4.66
N LEU A 85 -2.62 14.92 -4.33
CA LEU A 85 -2.25 14.49 -2.97
C LEU A 85 -1.68 15.59 -2.08
N THR A 86 -1.49 16.81 -2.60
CA THR A 86 -0.94 17.94 -1.84
C THR A 86 -1.97 18.53 -0.88
N GLY A 87 -1.52 19.19 0.18
CA GLY A 87 -2.34 19.83 1.20
C GLY A 87 -2.26 19.14 2.56
N SER A 88 -3.17 19.52 3.46
CA SER A 88 -3.21 19.00 4.83
C SER A 88 -4.14 17.80 4.93
N TRP A 89 -3.66 16.75 5.58
CA TRP A 89 -4.33 15.47 5.76
C TRP A 89 -4.46 15.16 7.24
N LYS A 90 -5.64 14.72 7.65
CA LYS A 90 -5.82 14.01 8.91
C LYS A 90 -5.56 12.54 8.66
N VAL A 91 -4.60 11.94 9.38
CA VAL A 91 -4.14 10.57 9.16
C VAL A 91 -4.47 9.75 10.40
N PHE A 92 -5.18 8.66 10.18
CA PHE A 92 -5.39 7.60 11.17
C PHE A 92 -4.59 6.39 10.71
N GLU A 93 -3.65 5.95 11.53
CA GLU A 93 -2.78 4.81 11.22
C GLU A 93 -2.99 3.70 12.25
N VAL A 94 -3.10 2.48 11.75
CA VAL A 94 -3.02 1.26 12.55
C VAL A 94 -1.80 0.50 12.07
N SER A 95 -0.86 0.22 12.97
CA SER A 95 0.28 -0.63 12.69
C SER A 95 0.18 -1.96 13.42
N ALA A 96 0.69 -3.02 12.79
CA ALA A 96 0.74 -4.36 13.31
C ALA A 96 2.18 -4.90 13.18
N THR A 97 2.81 -5.19 14.30
CA THR A 97 4.19 -5.70 14.38
C THR A 97 4.15 -7.17 14.81
N PRO A 98 4.63 -8.13 13.98
CA PRO A 98 4.72 -9.52 14.37
C PRO A 98 5.75 -9.72 15.49
N ILE A 99 5.43 -10.59 16.44
CA ILE A 99 6.37 -11.06 17.46
C ILE A 99 6.89 -12.43 17.01
N TYR A 100 8.17 -12.47 16.69
CA TYR A 100 8.89 -13.73 16.48
C TYR A 100 9.44 -14.19 17.84
N GLY A 101 9.02 -15.36 18.32
CA GLY A 101 9.60 -16.00 19.50
C GLY A 101 10.75 -16.93 19.14
N GLU A 102 11.55 -17.34 20.11
CA GLU A 102 12.49 -18.46 19.93
C GLU A 102 11.68 -19.75 19.74
N GLU A 103 12.04 -20.57 18.74
CA GLU A 103 11.31 -21.81 18.39
C GLU A 103 11.09 -22.71 19.61
N GLU A 104 12.06 -22.75 20.54
CA GLU A 104 12.00 -23.53 21.79
C GLU A 104 10.93 -23.03 22.79
N GLU A 105 10.65 -21.73 22.87
CA GLU A 105 9.63 -21.19 23.78
C GLU A 105 8.21 -21.34 23.23
N MET A 106 8.06 -21.32 21.90
CA MET A 106 6.78 -21.47 21.21
C MET A 106 6.30 -22.94 21.19
N GLU A 107 7.24 -23.91 21.21
CA GLU A 107 6.93 -25.33 21.42
C GLU A 107 6.54 -25.66 22.87
N LEU A 108 7.08 -24.94 23.86
CA LEU A 108 6.81 -25.14 25.30
C LEU A 108 5.47 -24.56 25.76
N SER A 109 4.91 -23.57 25.06
CA SER A 109 3.65 -22.90 25.44
C SER A 109 2.39 -23.68 25.04
N GLY A 110 2.52 -24.74 24.24
CA GLY A 110 1.38 -25.54 23.76
C GLY A 110 0.45 -24.77 22.80
N GLU A 111 0.84 -23.56 22.38
CA GLU A 111 0.15 -22.82 21.34
C GLU A 111 0.53 -23.43 19.99
N SER A 112 -0.44 -23.96 19.26
CA SER A 112 -0.25 -24.51 17.92
C SER A 112 0.53 -23.52 17.04
N SER A 113 1.55 -24.03 16.33
CA SER A 113 2.51 -23.29 15.48
C SER A 113 1.91 -22.55 14.26
N GLU A 114 0.62 -22.22 14.27
CA GLU A 114 -0.11 -21.76 13.08
C GLU A 114 -0.27 -20.24 13.00
N THR A 115 -0.11 -19.47 14.09
CA THR A 115 -0.34 -18.02 14.05
C THR A 115 0.72 -17.21 14.79
N THR A 116 1.54 -16.48 14.04
CA THR A 116 2.45 -15.46 14.60
C THR A 116 1.63 -14.38 15.31
N PRO A 117 1.88 -14.10 16.60
CA PRO A 117 1.17 -13.04 17.32
C PRO A 117 1.59 -11.65 16.83
N TYR A 118 0.68 -10.67 16.95
CA TYR A 118 0.90 -9.28 16.52
C TYR A 118 0.62 -8.28 17.64
N VAL A 119 1.46 -7.25 17.75
CA VAL A 119 1.19 -6.06 18.56
C VAL A 119 0.59 -4.98 17.67
N TYR A 120 -0.51 -4.38 18.11
CA TYR A 120 -1.20 -3.33 17.37
C TYR A 120 -1.00 -1.96 18.03
N LEU A 121 -0.72 -0.94 17.21
CA LEU A 121 -0.64 0.45 17.64
C LEU A 121 -1.56 1.31 16.76
N CYS A 122 -2.35 2.17 17.39
CA CYS A 122 -3.22 3.12 16.69
C CYS A 122 -2.73 4.54 16.96
N THR A 123 -2.52 5.33 15.90
CA THR A 123 -2.08 6.72 16.01
C THR A 123 -2.94 7.65 15.15
N GLU A 124 -3.04 8.91 15.58
CA GLU A 124 -3.70 9.98 14.84
C GLU A 124 -2.74 11.16 14.71
N ALA A 125 -2.57 11.67 13.48
CA ALA A 125 -1.67 12.79 13.20
C ALA A 125 -2.23 13.71 12.11
N LEU A 126 -1.77 14.97 12.12
CA LEU A 126 -1.94 15.91 11.01
C LEU A 126 -0.68 15.87 10.15
N LYS A 127 -0.83 15.60 8.85
CA LYS A 127 0.28 15.55 7.88
C LYS A 127 0.07 16.56 6.77
N ARG A 128 1.07 17.41 6.51
CA ARG A 128 1.07 18.33 5.37
C ARG A 128 1.92 17.75 4.23
N ARG A 129 1.35 17.66 3.03
CA ARG A 129 2.05 17.24 1.81
C ARG A 129 2.25 18.43 0.89
N ASN A 130 3.49 18.75 0.58
CA ASN A 130 3.83 19.73 -0.43
C ASN A 130 4.13 19.01 -1.75
N LEU A 131 4.06 19.73 -2.88
CA LEU A 131 4.66 19.21 -4.11
C LEU A 131 6.17 19.03 -3.86
N PRO A 132 6.85 18.14 -4.60
CA PRO A 132 8.30 18.20 -4.69
C PRO A 132 8.67 19.54 -5.32
N GLU A 133 8.89 20.56 -4.49
CA GLU A 133 9.52 21.80 -4.91
C GLU A 133 11.01 21.51 -5.12
N SER A 134 11.51 21.92 -6.28
CA SER A 134 12.95 22.07 -6.51
C SER A 134 13.54 22.85 -5.33
N SER A 135 14.42 22.19 -4.56
CA SER A 135 15.39 22.73 -3.60
C SER A 135 15.00 24.05 -2.90
N VAL A 136 14.70 24.00 -1.59
CA VAL A 136 15.34 24.81 -0.53
C VAL A 136 14.72 24.45 0.83
N SER A 137 15.62 24.32 1.81
CA SER A 137 15.43 24.09 3.25
C SER A 137 14.29 24.85 3.94
N PHE A 138 13.54 24.21 4.84
CA PHE A 138 13.63 24.43 6.31
C PHE A 138 12.57 23.63 7.08
N ARG A 139 13.03 23.07 8.20
CA ARG A 139 12.32 22.63 9.41
C ARG A 139 11.83 21.18 9.50
N GLU A 140 12.33 20.56 10.55
CA GLU A 140 12.24 19.19 11.04
C GLU A 140 10.81 18.83 11.48
N GLU A 141 10.01 18.35 10.55
CA GLU A 141 8.82 17.52 10.79
C GLU A 141 8.89 16.44 9.72
N GLU A 142 8.76 15.14 10.06
CA GLU A 142 8.86 13.97 9.15
C GLU A 142 8.39 14.23 7.71
N ILE A 143 9.29 14.81 6.92
CA ILE A 143 9.21 14.84 5.48
C ILE A 143 9.59 13.42 5.15
N VAL A 144 8.59 12.54 5.00
CA VAL A 144 8.80 11.31 4.24
C VAL A 144 9.25 11.82 2.89
N ASP A 145 10.56 11.73 2.68
CA ASP A 145 11.22 12.21 1.49
C ASP A 145 10.75 11.32 0.33
N MET A 146 9.60 11.67 -0.23
CA MET A 146 9.06 11.02 -1.42
C MET A 146 9.98 11.25 -2.62
N GLN A 147 11.07 12.03 -2.50
CA GLN A 147 12.05 12.22 -3.55
C GLN A 147 12.89 10.97 -3.82
N ASP A 148 13.13 10.12 -2.81
CA ASP A 148 13.90 8.88 -2.96
C ASP A 148 13.03 7.67 -3.34
N VAL A 149 11.71 7.82 -3.36
CA VAL A 149 10.76 6.73 -3.65
C VAL A 149 10.26 6.83 -5.08
N SER A 150 10.55 5.81 -5.90
CA SER A 150 9.95 5.67 -7.22
C SER A 150 8.47 5.27 -7.10
N VAL A 151 7.58 6.27 -7.08
CA VAL A 151 6.12 6.06 -7.04
C VAL A 151 5.56 5.87 -8.45
N MET A 152 4.87 4.75 -8.67
CA MET A 152 4.04 4.54 -9.84
C MET A 152 2.65 5.11 -9.60
N TRP A 153 2.34 6.16 -10.35
CA TRP A 153 1.02 6.79 -10.38
C TRP A 153 0.13 6.05 -11.37
N LEU A 154 -0.73 5.15 -10.90
CA LEU A 154 -1.59 4.33 -11.76
C LEU A 154 -2.96 5.01 -11.97
N PRO A 155 -3.70 4.62 -13.02
CA PRO A 155 -5.08 5.06 -13.20
C PRO A 155 -5.99 4.71 -12.00
N GLY A 156 -7.08 5.46 -11.85
CA GLY A 156 -8.15 5.12 -10.91
C GLY A 156 -7.80 5.34 -9.43
N GLY A 157 -6.94 6.31 -9.12
CA GLY A 157 -6.60 6.63 -7.73
C GLY A 157 -5.42 5.84 -7.17
N VAL A 158 -4.86 4.91 -7.94
CA VAL A 158 -3.94 3.90 -7.40
C VAL A 158 -2.50 4.42 -7.41
N THR A 159 -1.80 4.26 -6.29
CA THR A 159 -0.35 4.44 -6.21
C THR A 159 0.30 3.14 -5.76
N ALA A 160 1.51 2.90 -6.26
CA ALA A 160 2.27 1.69 -5.98
C ALA A 160 3.76 2.07 -5.92
N TYR A 161 4.47 1.62 -4.90
CA TYR A 161 5.89 1.93 -4.75
C TYR A 161 6.63 0.86 -3.97
N VAL A 162 7.94 0.86 -4.18
CA VAL A 162 8.91 0.08 -3.42
C VAL A 162 10.02 1.03 -3.01
N ASN A 163 10.45 0.94 -1.76
CA ASN A 163 11.54 1.72 -1.22
C ASN A 163 12.46 0.83 -0.37
N VAL A 164 13.77 1.11 -0.39
CA VAL A 164 14.73 0.53 0.56
C VAL A 164 15.17 1.64 1.50
N LYS A 165 14.83 1.47 2.79
CA LYS A 165 15.23 2.42 3.82
C LYS A 165 16.73 2.33 4.09
N LYS A 166 17.28 3.36 4.75
CA LYS A 166 18.73 3.45 5.06
C LYS A 166 19.26 2.28 5.91
N ASP A 167 18.40 1.65 6.69
CA ASP A 167 18.68 0.47 7.51
C ASP A 167 18.52 -0.86 6.75
N GLY A 168 18.26 -0.81 5.43
CA GLY A 168 18.09 -1.98 4.57
C GLY A 168 16.68 -2.57 4.57
N VAL A 169 15.71 -1.95 5.27
CA VAL A 169 14.32 -2.43 5.29
C VAL A 169 13.65 -2.16 3.94
N LEU A 170 13.10 -3.20 3.34
CA LEU A 170 12.29 -3.13 2.13
C LEU A 170 10.86 -2.74 2.49
N CYS A 171 10.40 -1.58 2.03
CA CYS A 171 9.01 -1.14 2.15
C CYS A 171 8.29 -1.32 0.82
N VAL A 172 7.17 -2.06 0.84
CA VAL A 172 6.23 -2.20 -0.29
C VAL A 172 4.93 -1.49 0.06
N GLY A 173 4.59 -0.48 -0.74
CA GLY A 173 3.46 0.41 -0.45
C GLY A 173 2.44 0.49 -1.57
N VAL A 174 1.16 0.57 -1.17
CA VAL A 174 0.02 0.81 -2.07
C VAL A 174 -0.86 1.92 -1.52
N GLY A 175 -1.41 2.73 -2.41
CA GLY A 175 -2.40 3.75 -2.09
C GLY A 175 -3.62 3.68 -2.99
N TRP A 176 -4.77 4.09 -2.46
CA TRP A 176 -6.02 4.22 -3.20
C TRP A 176 -6.72 5.53 -2.82
N TYR A 177 -6.54 6.52 -3.68
CA TYR A 177 -7.14 7.84 -3.55
C TYR A 177 -8.50 7.89 -4.25
N SER A 178 -9.51 8.39 -3.55
CA SER A 178 -10.81 8.72 -4.15
C SER A 178 -11.04 10.23 -4.24
N ASP A 179 -11.85 10.63 -5.22
CA ASP A 179 -12.35 11.99 -5.44
C ASP A 179 -13.06 12.62 -4.22
N GLU A 180 -13.59 11.80 -3.31
CA GLU A 180 -14.10 12.23 -2.00
C GLU A 180 -13.03 12.90 -1.11
N GLY A 181 -11.74 12.78 -1.44
CA GLY A 181 -10.65 13.31 -0.61
C GLY A 181 -10.19 12.32 0.47
N ILE A 182 -10.47 11.03 0.27
CA ILE A 182 -10.00 9.93 1.12
C ILE A 182 -8.86 9.22 0.39
N ASN A 183 -7.77 8.96 1.08
CA ASN A 183 -6.68 8.13 0.59
C ASN A 183 -6.46 6.97 1.58
N LEU A 184 -6.60 5.74 1.09
CA LEU A 184 -6.25 4.55 1.85
C LEU A 184 -4.82 4.15 1.49
N VAL A 185 -3.98 3.85 2.48
CA VAL A 185 -2.58 3.44 2.25
C VAL A 185 -2.28 2.19 3.04
N MET A 186 -1.55 1.25 2.44
CA MET A 186 -0.98 0.11 3.15
C MET A 186 0.49 0.00 2.81
N GLU A 187 1.31 -0.16 3.85
CA GLU A 187 2.76 -0.38 3.75
C GLU A 187 3.11 -1.68 4.45
N ARG A 188 4.03 -2.45 3.88
CA ARG A 188 4.65 -3.59 4.53
C ARG A 188 6.16 -3.43 4.51
N ASP A 189 6.75 -3.46 5.68
CA ASP A 189 8.19 -3.37 5.88
C ASP A 189 8.74 -4.78 6.09
N TYR A 190 9.77 -5.15 5.34
CA TYR A 190 10.48 -6.43 5.43
C TYR A 190 11.94 -6.19 5.81
N GLY A 191 12.46 -6.99 6.74
CA GLY A 191 13.86 -6.94 7.13
C GLY A 191 14.78 -7.60 6.11
N LEU A 192 16.09 -7.46 6.34
CA LEU A 192 17.13 -8.15 5.56
C LEU A 192 17.06 -9.68 5.66
N ASP A 193 16.43 -10.18 6.73
CA ASP A 193 16.10 -11.59 6.95
C ASP A 193 14.90 -12.06 6.11
N GLY A 194 14.24 -11.16 5.36
CA GLY A 194 13.02 -11.44 4.61
C GLY A 194 11.76 -11.51 5.47
N ASN A 195 11.89 -11.37 6.79
CA ASN A 195 10.76 -11.41 7.71
C ASN A 195 9.99 -10.09 7.66
N LEU A 196 8.67 -10.19 7.81
CA LEU A 196 7.79 -9.03 7.95
C LEU A 196 8.12 -8.31 9.26
N LYS A 197 8.45 -7.03 9.22
CA LYS A 197 8.73 -6.21 10.41
C LYS A 197 7.51 -5.44 10.88
N GLU A 198 6.72 -4.91 9.94
CA GLU A 198 5.53 -4.13 10.28
C GLU A 198 4.57 -4.07 9.10
N VAL A 199 3.27 -4.07 9.39
CA VAL A 199 2.23 -3.66 8.44
C VAL A 199 1.62 -2.37 8.96
N ARG A 200 1.60 -1.31 8.15
CA ARG A 200 0.91 -0.05 8.45
C ARG A 200 -0.28 0.12 7.52
N SER A 201 -1.44 0.40 8.08
CA SER A 201 -2.67 0.71 7.35
C SER A 201 -3.13 2.12 7.73
N LYS A 202 -3.29 3.00 6.75
CA LYS A 202 -3.62 4.41 6.95
C LYS A 202 -4.92 4.75 6.25
N SER A 203 -5.79 5.44 6.98
CA SER A 203 -6.94 6.15 6.42
C SER A 203 -6.67 7.64 6.52
N GLU A 204 -6.50 8.28 5.36
CA GLU A 204 -6.12 9.68 5.28
C GLU A 204 -7.28 10.50 4.72
N MET A 205 -7.67 11.56 5.42
CA MET A 205 -8.74 12.46 5.00
C MET A 205 -8.15 13.84 4.67
N LYS A 206 -8.32 14.25 3.41
CA LYS A 206 -7.88 15.56 2.94
C LYS A 206 -8.75 16.64 3.57
N ARG A 207 -8.11 17.57 4.28
CA ARG A 207 -8.82 18.70 4.88
C ARG A 207 -9.24 19.65 3.77
N ARG A 208 -10.55 19.76 3.52
CA ARG A 208 -11.13 20.82 2.68
C ARG A 208 -11.33 22.02 3.60
N TRP A 209 -10.51 23.06 3.47
CA TRP A 209 -10.81 24.33 4.15
C TRP A 209 -12.05 24.93 3.51
N THR A 210 -13.14 25.05 4.26
CA THR A 210 -14.16 26.08 4.01
C THR A 210 -13.74 27.30 4.81
N ASP A 211 -12.91 28.15 4.19
CA ASP A 211 -12.38 29.43 4.69
C ASP A 211 -11.78 29.45 6.12
N GLU A 212 -10.64 30.14 6.29
CA GLU A 212 -10.19 30.48 7.64
C GLU A 212 -11.28 31.32 8.34
N PRO A 213 -11.55 31.11 9.63
CA PRO A 213 -12.35 32.07 10.37
C PRO A 213 -11.63 33.41 10.28
N LYS A 214 -12.24 34.36 9.57
CA LYS A 214 -11.77 35.74 9.52
C LYS A 214 -11.74 36.24 10.98
N SER A 215 -10.53 36.44 11.50
CA SER A 215 -10.29 37.11 12.77
C SER A 215 -10.76 38.56 12.71
#